data_AF-A0AAE9Y887-F1
#
_entry.id   AF-A0AAE9Y887-F1
#
_cell.length_a   1.000
_cell.length_b   1.000
_cell.length_c   1.000
_cell.angle_alpha   90.00
_cell.angle_beta   90.00
_cell.angle_gamma   90.00
#
_symmetry.space_group_name_H-M   'P 1'
#
loop_
_entity.id
_entity.type
_entity.pdbx_description
1 polymer ?
#
loop_
_entity_poly.entity_id
_entity_poly.type
_entity_poly.pdbx_seq_one_letter_code
_entity_poly.pdbx_strand_id
1 'polypeptide(L)'
;MTTIRIRPQHDRRKPPRLRYTRDELLADPPFVTRIERDGVLLHGGYDAEGRYLPPRSTFRVPAIAAWSEQLASAGAPSRVIEPDAVDRAFVPNTEQAKMLLRNGATGAMTRILTLIGVVEGFGNDGIKLIPEMDLQEFVVEPLDETCLGHLFDGLLEAHGNDEAGRGDEAGHDQMWFAVRNAALADPPVTLDMFENLPIAPPPGYQGPAKPAPEAITVGGMLDGLREDVAPELQLLVRAMVQILVIELLAYHTFAWASEVLGDPTCSADAEFARATIDHIRTDEDIHVGYLQCGLAELATLTVRTTDGGTIAGADLVDAACRSALANQTGARFDRILEYRLAQVRAELAAHSDGERLTAEFDALATQPAEALR
;
A
#
# COMPACT_ATOMS: atom_id res chain seq x y z
N MET A 1 6.56 -1.78 -18.59
CA MET A 1 6.82 -3.21 -18.31
C MET A 1 8.28 -3.54 -18.63
N THR A 2 9.14 -3.48 -17.62
CA THR A 2 10.50 -4.05 -17.68
C THR A 2 10.64 -4.94 -16.47
N THR A 3 10.33 -6.22 -16.65
CA THR A 3 10.48 -7.24 -15.61
C THR A 3 11.97 -7.41 -15.31
N ILE A 4 12.44 -6.88 -14.18
CA ILE A 4 13.75 -7.25 -13.65
C ILE A 4 13.62 -8.70 -13.17
N ARG A 5 13.98 -9.64 -14.05
CA ARG A 5 14.18 -11.04 -13.65
C ARG A 5 15.48 -11.10 -12.85
N ILE A 6 15.39 -10.95 -11.54
CA ILE A 6 16.42 -11.48 -10.64
C ILE A 6 16.34 -13.00 -10.78
N ARG A 7 17.27 -13.60 -11.52
CA ARG A 7 17.49 -15.05 -11.44
C ARG A 7 18.40 -15.31 -10.24
N PRO A 8 17.94 -15.98 -9.19
CA PRO A 8 18.84 -16.49 -8.18
C PRO A 8 19.69 -17.59 -8.82
N GLN A 9 21.00 -17.52 -8.60
CA GLN A 9 21.89 -18.63 -8.89
C GLN A 9 21.55 -19.75 -7.88
N HIS A 10 20.63 -20.65 -8.25
CA HIS A 10 20.22 -21.77 -7.40
C HIS A 10 21.39 -22.70 -7.10
N ASP A 11 21.88 -22.67 -5.85
CA ASP A 11 22.58 -23.82 -5.28
C ASP A 11 21.55 -24.92 -4.99
N ARG A 12 21.44 -25.88 -5.91
CA ARG A 12 20.46 -27.00 -5.87
C ARG A 12 20.75 -28.05 -4.78
N ARG A 13 21.19 -27.68 -3.58
CA ARG A 13 21.61 -28.68 -2.55
C ARG A 13 20.96 -28.56 -1.17
N LYS A 14 20.10 -27.57 -0.91
CA LYS A 14 19.31 -27.53 0.33
C LYS A 14 17.82 -27.36 0.01
N PRO A 15 16.92 -28.10 0.70
CA PRO A 15 15.50 -27.81 0.61
C PRO A 15 15.24 -26.36 1.05
N PRO A 16 14.26 -25.67 0.45
CA PRO A 16 13.93 -24.31 0.83
C PRO A 16 13.54 -24.24 2.31
N ARG A 17 13.99 -23.20 2.99
CA ARG A 17 13.62 -22.94 4.38
C ARG A 17 12.23 -22.30 4.41
N LEU A 18 11.29 -22.91 5.13
CA LEU A 18 9.88 -22.48 5.19
C LEU A 18 9.41 -22.05 6.58
N ARG A 19 10.26 -22.24 7.61
CA ARG A 19 9.95 -21.88 9.00
C ARG A 19 10.85 -20.74 9.46
N TYR A 20 10.24 -19.69 9.99
CA TYR A 20 10.91 -18.47 10.43
C TYR A 20 10.36 -18.07 11.79
N THR A 21 11.23 -17.59 12.67
CA THR A 21 10.77 -16.99 13.93
C THR A 21 10.37 -15.54 13.71
N ARG A 22 9.63 -14.99 14.67
CA ARG A 22 9.31 -13.56 14.71
C ARG A 22 10.53 -12.65 14.61
N ASP A 23 11.59 -12.97 15.35
CA ASP A 23 12.82 -12.18 15.32
C ASP A 23 13.49 -12.20 13.95
N GLU A 24 13.38 -13.31 13.21
CA GLU A 24 13.90 -13.40 11.85
C GLU A 24 13.06 -12.57 10.88
N LEU A 25 11.74 -12.65 10.95
CA LEU A 25 10.86 -11.85 10.09
C LEU A 25 10.95 -10.34 10.38
N LEU A 26 11.42 -9.95 11.57
CA LEU A 26 11.67 -8.56 11.94
C LEU A 26 13.15 -8.16 11.81
N ALA A 27 14.02 -8.99 11.25
CA ALA A 27 15.45 -8.69 11.18
C ALA A 27 15.79 -7.77 10.01
N ASP A 28 16.34 -6.60 10.33
CA ASP A 28 16.93 -5.69 9.34
C ASP A 28 18.21 -6.28 8.71
N PRO A 29 18.49 -5.97 7.45
CA PRO A 29 19.82 -6.20 6.89
C PRO A 29 20.83 -5.22 7.52
N PRO A 30 22.14 -5.54 7.48
CA PRO A 30 23.15 -4.63 8.01
C PRO A 30 23.25 -3.38 7.13
N PHE A 31 22.72 -2.26 7.63
CA PHE A 31 22.86 -0.96 6.97
C PHE A 31 24.26 -0.37 7.24
N VAL A 32 24.95 0.05 6.18
CA VAL A 32 26.20 0.83 6.29
C VAL A 32 25.89 2.30 6.52
N THR A 33 24.86 2.81 5.85
CA THR A 33 24.39 4.19 5.97
C THR A 33 22.89 4.20 6.23
N ARG A 34 22.46 5.02 7.19
CA ARG A 34 21.03 5.25 7.49
C ARG A 34 20.51 6.48 6.75
N ILE A 35 19.20 6.54 6.56
CA ILE A 35 18.53 7.66 5.89
C ILE A 35 18.01 8.60 6.97
N GLU A 36 18.46 9.85 6.97
CA GLU A 36 17.98 10.89 7.88
C GLU A 36 17.62 12.16 7.11
N ARG A 37 16.52 12.79 7.51
CA ARG A 37 16.10 14.09 6.97
C ARG A 37 15.49 14.94 8.07
N ASP A 38 15.98 16.17 8.22
CA ASP A 38 15.46 17.15 9.19
C ASP A 38 15.34 16.60 10.63
N GLY A 39 16.30 15.74 11.01
CA GLY A 39 16.34 15.10 12.34
C GLY A 39 15.43 13.88 12.50
N VAL A 40 14.75 13.44 11.43
CA VAL A 40 13.94 12.22 11.39
C VAL A 40 14.73 11.09 10.77
N LEU A 41 14.85 9.97 11.49
CA LEU A 41 15.44 8.73 11.01
C LEU A 41 14.38 7.95 10.22
N LEU A 42 14.57 7.81 8.92
CA LEU A 42 13.68 7.01 8.06
C LEU A 42 14.12 5.55 8.10
N HIS A 43 13.16 4.63 7.97
CA HIS A 43 13.48 3.21 7.92
C HIS A 43 14.28 2.82 6.67
N GLY A 44 14.87 1.63 6.72
CA GLY A 44 15.77 1.16 5.67
C GLY A 44 17.14 1.84 5.73
N GLY A 45 17.95 1.58 4.71
CA GLY A 45 19.31 2.12 4.63
C GLY A 45 20.04 1.65 3.39
N TYR A 46 21.34 1.88 3.35
CA TYR A 46 22.17 1.52 2.20
C TYR A 46 23.26 0.53 2.55
N ASP A 47 23.63 -0.31 1.58
CA ASP A 47 24.82 -1.14 1.62
C ASP A 47 26.11 -0.32 1.38
N ALA A 48 27.27 -1.00 1.37
CA ALA A 48 28.58 -0.36 1.15
C ALA A 48 28.75 0.22 -0.26
N GLU A 49 27.92 -0.21 -1.23
CA GLU A 49 27.91 0.30 -2.60
C GLU A 49 26.84 1.36 -2.83
N GLY A 50 26.11 1.77 -1.79
CA GLY A 50 25.06 2.77 -1.87
C GLY A 50 23.73 2.25 -2.45
N ARG A 51 23.51 0.92 -2.46
CA ARG A 51 22.20 0.36 -2.85
C ARG A 51 21.26 0.34 -1.67
N TYR A 52 20.01 0.70 -1.90
CA TYR A 52 18.98 0.63 -0.88
C TYR A 52 18.72 -0.81 -0.43
N LEU A 53 18.53 -0.96 0.86
CA LEU A 53 18.16 -2.17 1.55
C LEU A 53 16.83 -1.90 2.26
N PRO A 54 15.73 -2.57 1.86
CA PRO A 54 14.47 -2.49 2.55
C PRO A 54 14.61 -2.87 4.02
N PRO A 55 13.86 -2.24 4.93
CA PRO A 55 13.87 -2.65 6.32
C PRO A 55 13.31 -4.06 6.51
N ARG A 56 13.72 -4.73 7.59
CA ARG A 56 13.23 -6.04 8.03
C ARG A 56 13.28 -7.11 6.92
N SER A 57 14.16 -6.96 5.95
CA SER A 57 14.13 -7.72 4.69
C SER A 57 15.09 -8.90 4.65
N THR A 58 15.96 -9.06 5.66
CA THR A 58 16.98 -10.12 5.72
C THR A 58 16.38 -11.50 5.47
N PHE A 59 15.21 -11.77 6.07
CA PHE A 59 14.52 -13.04 5.92
C PHE A 59 13.16 -12.94 5.23
N ARG A 60 12.43 -11.81 5.33
CA ARG A 60 11.09 -11.70 4.71
C ARG A 60 11.10 -11.94 3.21
N VAL A 61 12.02 -11.30 2.48
CA VAL A 61 12.13 -11.45 1.02
C VAL A 61 12.40 -12.90 0.60
N PRO A 62 13.45 -13.58 1.10
CA PRO A 62 13.67 -14.98 0.75
C PRO A 62 12.58 -15.94 1.27
N ALA A 63 11.92 -15.63 2.40
CA ALA A 63 10.81 -16.43 2.92
C ALA A 63 9.60 -16.40 1.98
N ILE A 64 9.15 -15.20 1.58
CA ILE A 64 8.04 -15.01 0.64
C ILE A 64 8.32 -15.72 -0.69
N ALA A 65 9.56 -15.62 -1.19
CA ALA A 65 9.96 -16.32 -2.40
C ALA A 65 9.88 -17.86 -2.24
N ALA A 66 10.31 -18.40 -1.09
CA ALA A 66 10.27 -19.83 -0.82
C ALA A 66 8.84 -20.38 -0.71
N TRP A 67 7.95 -19.69 0.01
CA TRP A 67 6.53 -20.04 0.11
C TRP A 67 5.82 -19.94 -1.25
N SER A 68 6.11 -18.88 -2.02
CA SER A 68 5.55 -18.72 -3.37
C SER A 68 6.03 -19.82 -4.34
N GLU A 69 7.29 -20.25 -4.23
CA GLU A 69 7.83 -21.35 -5.03
C GLU A 69 7.22 -22.71 -4.63
N GLN A 70 6.90 -22.90 -3.34
CA GLN A 70 6.19 -24.07 -2.86
C GLN A 70 4.79 -24.17 -3.49
N LEU A 71 4.03 -23.05 -3.49
CA LEU A 71 2.73 -22.97 -4.18
C LEU A 71 2.85 -23.30 -5.67
N ALA A 72 3.80 -22.65 -6.36
CA ALA A 72 4.01 -22.85 -7.79
C ALA A 72 4.40 -24.31 -8.11
N SER A 73 5.21 -24.94 -7.27
CA SER A 73 5.63 -26.35 -7.42
C SER A 73 4.46 -27.32 -7.19
N ALA A 74 3.46 -26.93 -6.41
CA ALA A 74 2.21 -27.65 -6.24
C ALA A 74 1.18 -27.39 -7.38
N GLY A 75 1.52 -26.52 -8.34
CA GLY A 75 0.64 -26.16 -9.45
C GLY A 75 -0.44 -25.13 -9.10
N ALA A 76 -0.32 -24.48 -7.94
CA ALA A 76 -1.21 -23.40 -7.51
C ALA A 76 -0.72 -22.02 -8.00
N PRO A 77 -1.63 -21.07 -8.26
CA PRO A 77 -1.23 -19.69 -8.52
C PRO A 77 -0.63 -19.06 -7.26
N SER A 78 0.34 -18.17 -7.42
CA SER A 78 0.94 -17.40 -6.32
C SER A 78 0.32 -16.00 -6.16
N ARG A 79 -0.80 -15.74 -6.86
CA ARG A 79 -1.50 -14.46 -6.87
C ARG A 79 -3.01 -14.70 -6.88
N VAL A 80 -3.72 -13.90 -6.09
CA VAL A 80 -5.18 -13.89 -5.98
C VAL A 80 -5.80 -12.67 -6.67
N ILE A 81 -5.05 -11.58 -6.82
CA ILE A 81 -5.46 -10.38 -7.57
C ILE A 81 -4.33 -10.02 -8.54
N GLU A 82 -4.66 -9.89 -9.83
CA GLU A 82 -3.69 -9.37 -10.80
C GLU A 82 -3.53 -7.85 -10.65
N PRO A 83 -2.30 -7.30 -10.74
CA PRO A 83 -2.06 -5.86 -10.59
C PRO A 83 -2.94 -4.99 -11.50
N ASP A 84 -3.10 -5.40 -12.76
CA ASP A 84 -3.91 -4.66 -13.74
C ASP A 84 -5.42 -4.61 -13.38
N ALA A 85 -5.89 -5.43 -12.43
CA ALA A 85 -7.28 -5.40 -11.97
C ALA A 85 -7.64 -4.08 -11.26
N VAL A 86 -6.64 -3.37 -10.71
CA VAL A 86 -6.81 -2.09 -10.02
C VAL A 86 -6.20 -0.91 -10.78
N ASP A 87 -5.79 -1.08 -12.02
CA ASP A 87 -5.28 0.02 -12.84
C ASP A 87 -6.42 1.01 -13.14
N ARG A 88 -6.27 2.25 -12.63
CA ARG A 88 -7.30 3.29 -12.70
C ARG A 88 -6.66 4.63 -13.01
N ALA A 89 -7.44 5.50 -13.68
CA ALA A 89 -7.03 6.88 -13.91
C ALA A 89 -6.73 7.58 -12.57
N PHE A 90 -5.60 8.29 -12.53
CA PHE A 90 -5.20 9.09 -11.39
C PHE A 90 -5.27 10.56 -11.78
N VAL A 91 -6.00 11.34 -10.98
CA VAL A 91 -6.17 12.79 -11.21
C VAL A 91 -5.49 13.58 -10.09
N PRO A 92 -4.71 14.63 -10.41
CA PRO A 92 -4.29 15.02 -11.76
C PRO A 92 -3.36 13.97 -12.39
N ASN A 93 -3.46 13.77 -13.71
CA ASN A 93 -2.53 12.89 -14.41
C ASN A 93 -1.09 13.46 -14.36
N THR A 94 -0.08 12.71 -14.81
CA THR A 94 1.32 13.12 -14.70
C THR A 94 1.61 14.50 -15.30
N GLU A 95 1.14 14.77 -16.52
CA GLU A 95 1.45 16.02 -17.21
C GLU A 95 0.65 17.20 -16.62
N GLN A 96 -0.60 16.96 -16.23
CA GLN A 96 -1.40 17.91 -15.45
C GLN A 96 -0.71 18.29 -14.14
N ALA A 97 -0.21 17.30 -13.39
CA ALA A 97 0.49 17.52 -12.13
C ALA A 97 1.78 18.34 -12.31
N LYS A 98 2.60 17.98 -13.31
CA LYS A 98 3.81 18.75 -13.66
C LYS A 98 3.48 20.18 -14.07
N MET A 99 2.39 20.38 -14.84
CA MET A 99 1.93 21.71 -15.24
C MET A 99 1.56 22.56 -14.01
N LEU A 100 0.78 22.01 -13.08
CA LEU A 100 0.41 22.71 -11.84
C LEU A 100 1.65 23.15 -11.05
N LEU A 101 2.59 22.23 -10.83
CA LEU A 101 3.82 22.51 -10.06
C LEU A 101 4.70 23.57 -10.71
N ARG A 102 4.91 23.51 -12.04
CA ARG A 102 5.71 24.51 -12.77
C ARG A 102 5.11 25.91 -12.74
N ASN A 103 3.80 26.03 -12.50
CA ASN A 103 3.10 27.30 -12.42
C ASN A 103 2.82 27.73 -10.96
N GLY A 104 3.41 27.08 -9.96
CA GLY A 104 3.26 27.46 -8.55
C GLY A 104 1.89 27.10 -7.94
N ALA A 105 1.08 26.29 -8.62
CA ALA A 105 -0.15 25.72 -8.08
C ALA A 105 0.17 24.42 -7.33
N THR A 106 0.68 24.55 -6.10
CA THR A 106 1.17 23.42 -5.28
C THR A 106 0.18 22.92 -4.24
N GLY A 107 -0.96 23.58 -4.03
CA GLY A 107 -1.94 23.28 -2.99
C GLY A 107 -2.61 21.91 -3.16
N ALA A 108 -3.09 21.59 -4.37
CA ALA A 108 -3.67 20.29 -4.69
C ALA A 108 -2.65 19.16 -4.51
N MET A 109 -1.40 19.39 -4.94
CA MET A 109 -0.31 18.42 -4.75
C MET A 109 0.02 18.22 -3.26
N THR A 110 0.12 19.33 -2.51
CA THR A 110 0.37 19.30 -1.06
C THR A 110 -0.68 18.46 -0.35
N ARG A 111 -1.96 18.64 -0.71
CA ARG A 111 -3.07 17.83 -0.18
C ARG A 111 -2.92 16.36 -0.55
N ILE A 112 -2.67 16.03 -1.82
CA ILE A 112 -2.54 14.64 -2.27
C ILE A 112 -1.41 13.93 -1.50
N LEU A 113 -0.23 14.52 -1.42
CA LEU A 113 0.91 13.94 -0.72
C LEU A 113 0.68 13.83 0.79
N THR A 114 -0.06 14.79 1.38
CA THR A 114 -0.46 14.72 2.78
C THR A 114 -1.43 13.56 3.02
N LEU A 115 -2.43 13.39 2.15
CA LEU A 115 -3.40 12.30 2.26
C LEU A 115 -2.75 10.93 2.06
N ILE A 116 -1.75 10.82 1.18
CA ILE A 116 -0.96 9.59 1.05
C ILE A 116 -0.28 9.29 2.38
N GLY A 117 0.56 10.18 2.91
CA GLY A 117 1.25 9.92 4.19
C GLY A 117 0.31 9.60 5.36
N VAL A 118 -0.89 10.19 5.41
CA VAL A 118 -1.89 9.84 6.43
C VAL A 118 -2.44 8.42 6.25
N VAL A 119 -2.72 8.00 5.02
CA VAL A 119 -3.24 6.65 4.74
C VAL A 119 -2.21 5.57 5.05
N GLU A 120 -0.95 5.79 4.68
CA GLU A 120 0.17 4.90 5.04
C GLU A 120 0.28 4.81 6.58
N GLY A 121 0.16 5.93 7.28
CA GLY A 121 0.17 5.95 8.76
C GLY A 121 -0.91 5.11 9.44
N PHE A 122 -1.96 4.68 8.72
CA PHE A 122 -2.94 3.73 9.25
C PHE A 122 -2.35 2.34 9.53
N GLY A 123 -1.13 2.01 9.11
CA GLY A 123 -0.47 0.76 9.51
C GLY A 123 -0.39 0.57 11.03
N ASN A 124 -0.17 1.64 11.81
CA ASN A 124 -0.10 1.58 13.28
C ASN A 124 -1.44 1.24 13.94
N ASP A 125 -2.53 1.80 13.41
CA ASP A 125 -3.86 1.72 14.03
C ASP A 125 -4.77 0.69 13.32
N GLY A 126 -4.36 0.18 12.16
CA GLY A 126 -5.07 -0.80 11.34
C GLY A 126 -4.39 -2.16 11.40
N ILE A 127 -3.22 -2.30 10.76
CA ILE A 127 -2.53 -3.58 10.58
C ILE A 127 -2.02 -4.14 11.91
N LYS A 128 -1.37 -3.31 12.75
CA LYS A 128 -0.87 -3.75 14.06
C LYS A 128 -1.99 -4.11 15.06
N LEU A 129 -3.21 -3.63 14.82
CA LEU A 129 -4.36 -3.86 15.71
C LEU A 129 -5.23 -5.04 15.27
N ILE A 130 -4.88 -5.74 14.19
CA ILE A 130 -5.53 -7.00 13.82
C ILE A 130 -5.34 -7.99 14.97
N PRO A 131 -6.42 -8.48 15.61
CA PRO A 131 -6.29 -9.38 16.75
C PRO A 131 -5.59 -10.67 16.36
N GLU A 132 -4.62 -11.08 17.18
CA GLU A 132 -3.95 -12.36 17.04
C GLU A 132 -4.94 -13.52 17.16
N MET A 133 -4.78 -14.53 16.31
CA MET A 133 -5.59 -15.76 16.33
C MET A 133 -4.76 -16.97 15.94
N ASP A 134 -5.09 -18.12 16.52
CA ASP A 134 -4.53 -19.40 16.08
C ASP A 134 -5.22 -19.84 14.78
N LEU A 135 -4.58 -19.54 13.65
CA LEU A 135 -5.10 -19.88 12.32
C LEU A 135 -5.25 -21.40 12.11
N GLN A 136 -4.51 -22.22 12.85
CA GLN A 136 -4.60 -23.66 12.76
C GLN A 136 -5.96 -24.18 13.24
N GLU A 137 -6.66 -23.45 14.12
CA GLU A 137 -8.01 -23.80 14.58
C GLU A 137 -9.05 -23.73 13.46
N PHE A 138 -8.82 -22.91 12.42
CA PHE A 138 -9.78 -22.71 11.33
C PHE A 138 -9.44 -23.52 10.06
N VAL A 139 -8.21 -24.02 9.94
CA VAL A 139 -7.72 -24.73 8.75
C VAL A 139 -7.49 -26.21 9.05
N VAL A 140 -7.73 -27.09 8.08
CA VAL A 140 -7.54 -28.54 8.25
C VAL A 140 -6.08 -28.94 8.12
N GLU A 141 -5.39 -28.41 7.12
CA GLU A 141 -4.01 -28.71 6.80
C GLU A 141 -3.02 -27.98 7.73
N PRO A 142 -1.79 -28.49 7.90
CA PRO A 142 -0.74 -27.82 8.66
C PRO A 142 -0.34 -26.47 8.06
N LEU A 143 -0.12 -25.46 8.91
CA LEU A 143 0.30 -24.11 8.50
C LEU A 143 1.75 -23.75 8.85
N ASP A 144 2.46 -24.58 9.60
CA ASP A 144 3.78 -24.25 10.15
C ASP A 144 4.89 -24.02 9.11
N GLU A 145 4.64 -24.40 7.85
CA GLU A 145 5.56 -24.19 6.72
C GLU A 145 4.97 -23.29 5.62
N THR A 146 3.93 -22.51 5.94
CA THR A 146 3.23 -21.63 4.98
C THR A 146 3.42 -20.16 5.35
N CYS A 147 3.32 -19.26 4.38
CA CYS A 147 3.26 -17.81 4.61
C CYS A 147 2.08 -17.44 5.53
N LEU A 148 0.92 -18.07 5.34
CA LEU A 148 -0.29 -17.88 6.14
C LEU A 148 -0.05 -18.23 7.61
N GLY A 149 0.68 -19.31 7.90
CA GLY A 149 1.02 -19.69 9.27
C GLY A 149 1.89 -18.66 9.98
N HIS A 150 2.69 -17.89 9.22
CA HIS A 150 3.58 -16.87 9.78
C HIS A 150 2.94 -15.47 9.82
N LEU A 151 1.65 -15.35 9.54
CA LEU A 151 0.96 -14.05 9.46
C LEU A 151 1.08 -13.26 10.77
N PHE A 152 0.77 -13.92 11.88
CA PHE A 152 0.88 -13.35 13.24
C PHE A 152 2.25 -13.54 13.88
N ASP A 153 3.11 -14.39 13.30
CA ASP A 153 4.49 -14.57 13.75
C ASP A 153 5.43 -13.46 13.24
N GLY A 154 4.91 -12.34 12.74
CA GLY A 154 5.71 -11.15 12.45
C GLY A 154 5.46 -10.51 11.09
N LEU A 155 4.74 -11.15 10.16
CA LEU A 155 4.46 -10.53 8.85
C LEU A 155 3.58 -9.28 8.97
N LEU A 156 2.46 -9.35 9.69
CA LEU A 156 1.58 -8.19 9.94
C LEU A 156 2.30 -7.12 10.76
N GLU A 157 3.07 -7.51 11.77
CA GLU A 157 3.82 -6.57 12.58
C GLU A 157 4.89 -5.83 11.76
N ALA A 158 5.63 -6.56 10.93
CA ALA A 158 6.65 -5.98 10.07
C ALA A 158 6.03 -4.98 9.09
N HIS A 159 4.92 -5.36 8.44
CA HIS A 159 4.17 -4.47 7.55
C HIS A 159 3.70 -3.21 8.30
N GLY A 160 3.02 -3.35 9.44
CA GLY A 160 2.60 -2.18 10.22
C GLY A 160 3.77 -1.29 10.69
N ASN A 161 4.96 -1.86 10.95
CA ASN A 161 6.16 -1.11 11.29
C ASN A 161 6.76 -0.37 10.09
N ASP A 162 6.66 -0.93 8.88
CA ASP A 162 7.08 -0.26 7.65
C ASP A 162 6.16 0.94 7.38
N GLU A 163 4.85 0.75 7.48
CA GLU A 163 3.89 1.82 7.23
C GLU A 163 4.01 3.03 8.17
N ALA A 164 4.22 2.77 9.46
CA ALA A 164 4.01 3.79 10.48
C ALA A 164 5.13 3.85 11.55
N GLY A 165 6.26 3.19 11.26
CA GLY A 165 7.47 3.27 12.06
C GLY A 165 7.54 2.32 13.25
N ARG A 166 8.72 2.30 13.88
CA ARG A 166 9.04 1.50 15.07
C ARG A 166 10.13 2.16 15.90
N GLY A 167 9.85 2.39 17.19
CA GLY A 167 10.81 3.04 18.08
C GLY A 167 11.11 4.46 17.59
N ASP A 168 12.38 4.73 17.31
CA ASP A 168 12.83 6.04 16.80
C ASP A 168 12.83 6.11 15.26
N GLU A 169 12.55 5.00 14.57
CA GLU A 169 12.48 4.95 13.10
C GLU A 169 11.07 5.32 12.61
N ALA A 170 11.02 6.24 11.67
CA ALA A 170 9.83 6.65 10.95
C ALA A 170 9.50 5.65 9.82
N GLY A 171 8.20 5.45 9.58
CA GLY A 171 7.68 4.62 8.49
C GLY A 171 7.36 5.41 7.23
N HIS A 172 6.64 4.76 6.31
CA HIS A 172 6.16 5.36 5.06
C HIS A 172 5.38 6.66 5.28
N ASP A 173 4.58 6.74 6.34
CA ASP A 173 3.82 7.94 6.71
C ASP A 173 4.69 9.21 6.79
N GLN A 174 5.76 9.16 7.58
CA GLN A 174 6.70 10.26 7.76
C GLN A 174 7.62 10.42 6.56
N MET A 175 7.96 9.33 5.87
CA MET A 175 8.73 9.40 4.62
C MET A 175 7.96 10.21 3.55
N TRP A 176 6.65 10.02 3.42
CA TRP A 176 5.80 10.82 2.53
C TRP A 176 5.71 12.28 2.95
N PHE A 177 5.67 12.59 4.25
CA PHE A 177 5.76 13.97 4.71
C PHE A 177 7.12 14.61 4.41
N ALA A 178 8.21 13.85 4.56
CA ALA A 178 9.55 14.30 4.18
C ALA A 178 9.66 14.55 2.67
N VAL A 179 9.13 13.65 1.84
CA VAL A 179 9.04 13.81 0.37
C VAL A 179 8.25 15.06 0.01
N ARG A 180 7.05 15.27 0.58
CA ARG A 180 6.22 16.44 0.34
C ARG A 180 6.98 17.73 0.67
N ASN A 181 7.58 17.80 1.85
CA ASN A 181 8.28 18.98 2.33
C ASN A 181 9.51 19.29 1.47
N ALA A 182 10.30 18.27 1.15
CA ALA A 182 11.49 18.42 0.31
C ALA A 182 11.11 18.83 -1.13
N ALA A 183 10.12 18.17 -1.73
CA ALA A 183 9.74 18.42 -3.12
C ALA A 183 9.04 19.77 -3.31
N LEU A 184 8.21 20.19 -2.36
CA LEU A 184 7.37 21.38 -2.47
C LEU A 184 7.88 22.57 -1.64
N ALA A 185 9.13 22.50 -1.15
CA ALA A 185 9.79 23.53 -0.36
C ALA A 185 8.98 23.98 0.88
N ASP A 186 8.68 23.01 1.76
CA ASP A 186 7.94 23.20 3.01
C ASP A 186 6.59 23.91 2.80
N PRO A 187 5.68 23.30 2.01
CA PRO A 187 4.41 23.92 1.70
C PRO A 187 3.54 24.05 2.96
N PRO A 188 2.65 25.05 3.04
CA PRO A 188 1.73 25.17 4.16
C PRO A 188 0.77 23.98 4.20
N VAL A 189 0.71 23.29 5.34
CA VAL A 189 -0.25 22.21 5.61
C VAL A 189 -1.37 22.74 6.48
N THR A 190 -2.61 22.61 6.03
CA THR A 190 -3.80 23.09 6.73
C THR A 190 -4.69 21.93 7.18
N LEU A 191 -5.47 22.13 8.25
CA LEU A 191 -6.29 21.05 8.84
C LEU A 191 -7.32 20.46 7.87
N ASP A 192 -7.84 21.26 6.94
CA ASP A 192 -8.78 20.78 5.94
C ASP A 192 -8.14 19.79 4.95
N MET A 193 -6.80 19.73 4.84
CA MET A 193 -6.09 18.71 4.06
C MET A 193 -6.20 17.29 4.63
N PHE A 194 -6.69 17.15 5.86
CA PHE A 194 -6.95 15.87 6.52
C PHE A 194 -8.41 15.42 6.38
N GLU A 195 -9.21 16.07 5.54
CA GLU A 195 -10.62 15.71 5.34
C GLU A 195 -10.87 15.01 4.00
N ASN A 196 -11.96 14.23 3.93
CA ASN A 196 -12.40 13.48 2.75
C ASN A 196 -11.44 12.34 2.33
N LEU A 197 -10.89 11.63 3.32
CA LEU A 197 -10.08 10.45 3.03
C LEU A 197 -10.93 9.37 2.33
N PRO A 198 -10.36 8.67 1.32
CA PRO A 198 -11.04 7.58 0.62
C PRO A 198 -11.22 6.32 1.49
N ILE A 199 -10.48 6.24 2.60
CA ILE A 199 -10.48 5.15 3.56
C ILE A 199 -10.75 5.75 4.93
N ALA A 200 -11.61 5.12 5.72
CA ALA A 200 -11.89 5.60 7.06
C ALA A 200 -10.70 5.37 7.98
N PRO A 201 -10.37 6.34 8.85
CA PRO A 201 -9.40 6.11 9.90
C PRO A 201 -9.79 4.86 10.69
N PRO A 202 -8.83 3.99 11.02
CA PRO A 202 -9.11 2.76 11.74
C PRO A 202 -9.61 3.05 13.17
N PRO A 203 -10.30 2.08 13.82
CA PRO A 203 -10.78 2.24 15.18
C PRO A 203 -9.64 2.60 16.15
N GLY A 204 -9.83 3.67 16.93
CA GLY A 204 -8.85 4.13 17.91
C GLY A 204 -7.92 5.25 17.44
N TYR A 205 -7.92 5.58 16.14
CA TYR A 205 -7.18 6.72 15.61
C TYR A 205 -7.62 8.05 16.28
N GLN A 206 -6.64 8.83 16.75
CA GLN A 206 -6.87 10.10 17.49
C GLN A 206 -6.43 11.36 16.71
N GLY A 207 -5.97 11.21 15.47
CA GLY A 207 -5.50 12.32 14.66
C GLY A 207 -6.63 13.12 13.97
N PRO A 208 -6.27 14.14 13.16
CA PRO A 208 -7.24 15.06 12.55
C PRO A 208 -7.98 14.49 11.34
N ALA A 209 -7.64 13.27 10.89
CA ALA A 209 -8.17 12.69 9.67
C ALA A 209 -9.67 12.41 9.75
N LYS A 210 -10.41 12.80 8.71
CA LYS A 210 -11.86 12.56 8.59
C LYS A 210 -12.18 11.84 7.29
N PRO A 211 -12.95 10.74 7.34
CA PRO A 211 -13.36 10.03 6.14
C PRO A 211 -14.28 10.86 5.26
N ALA A 212 -14.24 10.61 3.96
CA ALA A 212 -15.35 10.95 3.08
C ALA A 212 -16.60 10.11 3.46
N PRO A 213 -17.83 10.58 3.17
CA PRO A 213 -19.05 9.78 3.39
C PRO A 213 -19.02 8.39 2.73
N GLU A 214 -18.26 8.26 1.63
CA GLU A 214 -18.08 7.05 0.84
C GLU A 214 -16.84 6.23 1.23
N ALA A 215 -16.16 6.62 2.31
CA ALA A 215 -14.95 5.93 2.72
C ALA A 215 -15.22 4.45 2.99
N ILE A 216 -14.27 3.59 2.67
CA ILE A 216 -14.35 2.18 3.06
C ILE A 216 -14.28 2.13 4.59
N THR A 217 -15.24 1.44 5.21
CA THR A 217 -15.35 1.32 6.68
C THR A 217 -15.23 -0.15 7.10
N VAL A 218 -14.78 -0.37 8.34
CA VAL A 218 -14.81 -1.70 8.99
C VAL A 218 -16.23 -2.26 9.04
N GLY A 219 -17.24 -1.41 9.24
CA GLY A 219 -18.64 -1.82 9.24
C GLY A 219 -19.07 -2.48 7.93
N GLY A 220 -18.62 -1.97 6.78
CA GLY A 220 -18.89 -2.57 5.48
C GLY A 220 -18.24 -3.95 5.29
N MET A 221 -17.23 -4.31 6.09
CA MET A 221 -16.62 -5.64 6.04
C MET A 221 -17.48 -6.72 6.68
N LEU A 222 -18.47 -6.36 7.50
CA LEU A 222 -19.41 -7.30 8.15
C LEU A 222 -20.53 -7.76 7.21
N ASP A 223 -20.77 -7.04 6.11
CA ASP A 223 -21.88 -7.34 5.21
C ASP A 223 -21.61 -8.58 4.36
N GLY A 224 -22.56 -9.52 4.32
CA GLY A 224 -22.47 -10.72 3.49
C GLY A 224 -21.44 -11.74 3.97
N LEU A 225 -21.14 -11.77 5.27
CA LEU A 225 -20.42 -12.90 5.89
C LEU A 225 -21.28 -14.16 5.81
N ARG A 226 -20.62 -15.31 5.66
CA ARG A 226 -21.28 -16.61 5.73
C ARG A 226 -21.62 -16.97 7.16
N GLU A 227 -22.76 -17.62 7.36
CA GLU A 227 -23.23 -18.07 8.67
C GLU A 227 -22.49 -19.34 9.18
N ASP A 228 -21.97 -20.14 8.25
CA ASP A 228 -21.33 -21.44 8.53
C ASP A 228 -19.81 -21.33 8.80
N VAL A 229 -19.21 -20.14 8.75
CA VAL A 229 -17.77 -19.93 8.95
C VAL A 229 -17.53 -18.94 10.08
N ALA A 230 -16.47 -19.17 10.87
CA ALA A 230 -16.09 -18.27 11.97
C ALA A 230 -15.94 -16.81 11.46
N PRO A 231 -16.65 -15.84 12.08
CA PRO A 231 -16.63 -14.46 11.60
C PRO A 231 -15.25 -13.81 11.67
N GLU A 232 -14.42 -14.19 12.65
CA GLU A 232 -13.08 -13.66 12.85
C GLU A 232 -12.16 -14.01 11.67
N LEU A 233 -12.18 -15.25 11.19
CA LEU A 233 -11.42 -15.66 10.00
C LEU A 233 -11.89 -14.88 8.76
N GLN A 234 -13.20 -14.79 8.55
CA GLN A 234 -13.73 -14.09 7.38
C GLN A 234 -13.37 -12.59 7.38
N LEU A 235 -13.38 -11.96 8.56
CA LEU A 235 -12.95 -10.58 8.74
C LEU A 235 -11.45 -10.40 8.47
N LEU A 236 -10.61 -11.34 8.94
CA LEU A 236 -9.18 -11.33 8.63
C LEU A 236 -8.92 -11.43 7.12
N VAL A 237 -9.57 -12.37 6.43
CA VAL A 237 -9.43 -12.54 4.97
C VAL A 237 -9.86 -11.28 4.23
N ARG A 238 -10.98 -10.67 4.63
CA ARG A 238 -11.43 -9.40 4.05
C ARG A 238 -10.47 -8.26 4.31
N ALA A 239 -9.90 -8.17 5.51
CA ALA A 239 -8.89 -7.17 5.83
C ALA A 239 -7.63 -7.36 4.98
N MET A 240 -7.09 -8.58 4.90
CA MET A 240 -5.90 -8.88 4.08
C MET A 240 -6.12 -8.55 2.59
N VAL A 241 -7.28 -8.90 2.03
CA VAL A 241 -7.62 -8.57 0.64
C VAL A 241 -7.77 -7.06 0.45
N GLN A 242 -8.39 -6.35 1.41
CA GLN A 242 -8.56 -4.91 1.33
C GLN A 242 -7.21 -4.18 1.41
N ILE A 243 -6.31 -4.62 2.29
CA ILE A 243 -4.92 -4.13 2.37
C ILE A 243 -4.22 -4.40 1.04
N LEU A 244 -4.28 -5.63 0.51
CA LEU A 244 -3.68 -5.96 -0.79
C LEU A 244 -4.16 -5.06 -1.93
N VAL A 245 -5.45 -4.74 -1.99
CA VAL A 245 -6.00 -3.82 -3.00
C VAL A 245 -5.45 -2.40 -2.82
N ILE A 246 -5.25 -1.95 -1.58
CA ILE A 246 -4.62 -0.66 -1.27
C ILE A 246 -3.17 -0.67 -1.76
N GLU A 247 -2.38 -1.69 -1.45
CA GLU A 247 -0.99 -1.80 -1.91
C GLU A 247 -0.88 -1.83 -3.44
N LEU A 248 -1.78 -2.55 -4.11
CA LEU A 248 -1.80 -2.60 -5.57
C LEU A 248 -2.16 -1.23 -6.19
N LEU A 249 -3.05 -0.45 -5.55
CA LEU A 249 -3.33 0.94 -5.97
C LEU A 249 -2.16 1.89 -5.66
N ALA A 250 -1.45 1.64 -4.56
CA ALA A 250 -0.28 2.40 -4.13
C ALA A 250 0.83 2.35 -5.19
N TYR A 251 1.09 1.19 -5.81
CA TYR A 251 2.08 1.09 -6.91
C TYR A 251 1.89 2.12 -8.02
N HIS A 252 0.67 2.29 -8.50
CA HIS A 252 0.37 3.23 -9.58
C HIS A 252 0.51 4.68 -9.10
N THR A 253 0.02 4.96 -7.89
CA THR A 253 0.13 6.29 -7.26
C THR A 253 1.59 6.67 -7.01
N PHE A 254 2.42 5.75 -6.54
CA PHE A 254 3.81 6.01 -6.19
C PHE A 254 4.68 6.11 -7.44
N ALA A 255 4.39 5.32 -8.48
CA ALA A 255 5.03 5.48 -9.78
C ALA A 255 4.74 6.87 -10.38
N TRP A 256 3.49 7.32 -10.32
CA TRP A 256 3.10 8.68 -10.71
C TRP A 256 3.86 9.74 -9.89
N ALA A 257 3.90 9.60 -8.56
CA ALA A 257 4.58 10.56 -7.69
C ALA A 257 6.10 10.61 -7.95
N SER A 258 6.76 9.45 -8.13
CA SER A 258 8.19 9.36 -8.47
C SER A 258 8.51 10.00 -9.83
N GLU A 259 7.59 9.88 -10.79
CA GLU A 259 7.74 10.55 -12.08
C GLU A 259 7.60 12.07 -11.94
N VAL A 260 6.55 12.55 -11.27
CA VAL A 260 6.25 13.98 -11.14
C VAL A 260 7.29 14.69 -10.26
N LEU A 261 7.54 14.18 -9.06
CA LEU A 261 8.42 14.82 -8.06
C LEU A 261 9.90 14.54 -8.33
N GLY A 262 10.22 13.55 -9.15
CA GLY A 262 11.57 13.32 -9.65
C GLY A 262 11.97 14.22 -10.82
N ASP A 263 11.07 15.07 -11.33
CA ASP A 263 11.39 16.08 -12.33
C ASP A 263 11.96 17.35 -11.64
N PRO A 264 13.22 17.73 -11.89
CA PRO A 264 13.84 18.91 -11.27
C PRO A 264 13.19 20.25 -11.69
N THR A 265 12.30 20.24 -12.69
CA THR A 265 11.50 21.41 -13.05
C THR A 265 10.23 21.56 -12.22
N CYS A 266 9.85 20.52 -11.46
CA CYS A 266 8.63 20.46 -10.67
C CYS A 266 8.88 20.35 -9.16
N SER A 267 10.10 20.04 -8.76
CA SER A 267 10.47 19.72 -7.38
C SER A 267 11.72 20.47 -6.94
N ALA A 268 11.70 21.02 -5.72
CA ALA A 268 12.83 21.72 -5.13
C ALA A 268 13.98 20.77 -4.76
N ASP A 269 13.68 19.51 -4.43
CA ASP A 269 14.64 18.46 -4.10
C ASP A 269 14.24 17.14 -4.80
N ALA A 270 14.34 17.15 -6.13
CA ALA A 270 13.87 16.06 -6.97
C ALA A 270 14.61 14.74 -6.77
N GLU A 271 15.91 14.81 -6.43
CA GLU A 271 16.74 13.63 -6.17
C GLU A 271 16.27 12.92 -4.90
N PHE A 272 16.12 13.65 -3.80
CA PHE A 272 15.62 13.08 -2.54
C PHE A 272 14.19 12.55 -2.68
N ALA A 273 13.31 13.32 -3.34
CA ALA A 273 11.92 12.91 -3.54
C ALA A 273 11.84 11.60 -4.33
N ARG A 274 12.52 11.51 -5.49
CA ARG A 274 12.53 10.28 -6.28
C ARG A 274 13.11 9.10 -5.51
N ALA A 275 14.29 9.28 -4.92
CA ALA A 275 14.96 8.20 -4.21
C ALA A 275 14.07 7.63 -3.10
N THR A 276 13.49 8.51 -2.27
CA THR A 276 12.63 8.10 -1.15
C THR A 276 11.35 7.41 -1.63
N ILE A 277 10.69 7.91 -2.67
CA ILE A 277 9.49 7.25 -3.22
C ILE A 277 9.85 5.88 -3.80
N ASP A 278 10.99 5.76 -4.49
CA ASP A 278 11.43 4.48 -5.07
C ASP A 278 11.87 3.47 -3.97
N HIS A 279 12.35 3.95 -2.82
CA HIS A 279 12.55 3.11 -1.63
C HIS A 279 11.23 2.55 -1.10
N ILE A 280 10.23 3.41 -0.85
CA ILE A 280 8.88 3.00 -0.42
C ILE A 280 8.31 1.96 -1.40
N ARG A 281 8.41 2.20 -2.71
CA ARG A 281 7.96 1.24 -3.73
C ARG A 281 8.68 -0.11 -3.66
N THR A 282 9.95 -0.14 -3.25
CA THR A 282 10.70 -1.39 -3.06
C THR A 282 10.22 -2.12 -1.80
N ASP A 283 9.84 -1.38 -0.77
CA ASP A 283 9.28 -1.94 0.46
C ASP A 283 7.89 -2.54 0.19
N GLU A 284 7.07 -1.90 -0.65
CA GLU A 284 5.74 -2.41 -1.04
C GLU A 284 5.77 -3.77 -1.77
N ASP A 285 6.86 -4.08 -2.48
CA ASP A 285 7.04 -5.41 -3.08
C ASP A 285 6.96 -6.53 -2.03
N ILE A 286 7.40 -6.26 -0.80
CA ILE A 286 7.36 -7.21 0.33
C ILE A 286 5.93 -7.35 0.83
N HIS A 287 5.19 -6.23 0.98
CA HIS A 287 3.81 -6.21 1.45
C HIS A 287 2.89 -6.97 0.50
N VAL A 288 2.93 -6.63 -0.78
CA VAL A 288 2.17 -7.35 -1.81
C VAL A 288 2.59 -8.80 -1.90
N GLY A 289 3.89 -9.08 -1.80
CA GLY A 289 4.42 -10.44 -1.86
C GLY A 289 3.80 -11.37 -0.83
N TYR A 290 3.82 -11.01 0.46
CA TYR A 290 3.29 -11.88 1.50
C TYR A 290 1.75 -11.94 1.49
N LEU A 291 1.06 -10.83 1.20
CA LEU A 291 -0.40 -10.82 1.12
C LEU A 291 -0.91 -11.72 0.00
N GLN A 292 -0.32 -11.61 -1.20
CA GLN A 292 -0.62 -12.50 -2.32
C GLN A 292 -0.32 -13.96 -1.97
N CYS A 293 0.84 -14.23 -1.36
CA CYS A 293 1.25 -15.59 -0.99
C CYS A 293 0.31 -16.21 0.05
N GLY A 294 0.04 -15.54 1.17
CA GLY A 294 -0.81 -16.06 2.24
C GLY A 294 -2.27 -16.25 1.81
N LEU A 295 -2.81 -15.33 1.00
CA LEU A 295 -4.16 -15.48 0.43
C LEU A 295 -4.22 -16.60 -0.61
N ALA A 296 -3.18 -16.75 -1.44
CA ALA A 296 -3.09 -17.84 -2.41
C ALA A 296 -2.95 -19.20 -1.72
N GLU A 297 -2.18 -19.29 -0.64
CA GLU A 297 -2.13 -20.47 0.22
C GLU A 297 -3.51 -20.78 0.76
N LEU A 298 -4.18 -19.83 1.44
CA LEU A 298 -5.53 -20.05 1.96
C LEU A 298 -6.49 -20.56 0.87
N ALA A 299 -6.41 -20.03 -0.35
CA ALA A 299 -7.26 -20.47 -1.45
C ALA A 299 -7.09 -21.96 -1.80
N THR A 300 -5.93 -22.55 -1.51
CA THR A 300 -5.65 -23.99 -1.73
C THR A 300 -6.03 -24.89 -0.56
N LEU A 301 -6.38 -24.32 0.60
CA LEU A 301 -6.60 -25.03 1.85
C LEU A 301 -8.09 -25.30 2.12
N THR A 302 -8.34 -26.16 3.11
CA THR A 302 -9.67 -26.52 3.57
C THR A 302 -9.99 -25.78 4.87
N VAL A 303 -11.09 -25.02 4.88
CA VAL A 303 -11.54 -24.26 6.05
C VAL A 303 -12.62 -25.04 6.79
N ARG A 304 -12.52 -25.08 8.12
CA ARG A 304 -13.51 -25.70 9.01
C ARG A 304 -14.73 -24.80 9.15
N THR A 305 -15.91 -25.40 9.13
CA THR A 305 -17.17 -24.68 9.42
C THR A 305 -17.56 -24.82 10.89
N THR A 306 -18.40 -23.90 11.36
CA THR A 306 -18.86 -23.86 12.76
C THR A 306 -19.79 -25.02 13.12
N ASP A 307 -20.38 -25.69 12.13
CA ASP A 307 -21.25 -26.87 12.28
C ASP A 307 -20.48 -28.21 12.17
N GLY A 308 -19.15 -28.17 12.09
CA GLY A 308 -18.27 -29.35 12.06
C GLY A 308 -18.00 -29.93 10.67
N GLY A 309 -18.44 -29.25 9.61
CA GLY A 309 -18.08 -29.53 8.22
C GLY A 309 -16.82 -28.78 7.74
N THR A 310 -16.69 -28.66 6.43
CA THR A 310 -15.58 -27.96 5.76
C THR A 310 -16.02 -27.30 4.46
N ILE A 311 -15.36 -26.21 4.08
CA ILE A 311 -15.45 -25.56 2.76
C ILE A 311 -14.07 -25.37 2.14
N ALA A 312 -14.02 -25.02 0.85
CA ALA A 312 -12.77 -24.61 0.21
C ALA A 312 -12.39 -23.19 0.64
N GLY A 313 -11.13 -22.95 0.97
CA GLY A 313 -10.64 -21.61 1.30
C GLY A 313 -10.76 -20.63 0.12
N ALA A 314 -10.71 -21.12 -1.12
CA ALA A 314 -10.97 -20.33 -2.33
C ALA A 314 -12.33 -19.61 -2.29
N ASP A 315 -13.36 -20.23 -1.70
CA ASP A 315 -14.69 -19.61 -1.61
C ASP A 315 -14.67 -18.32 -0.80
N LEU A 316 -13.82 -18.25 0.24
CA LEU A 316 -13.65 -17.06 1.08
C LEU A 316 -12.79 -16.01 0.37
N VAL A 317 -11.64 -16.43 -0.17
CA VAL A 317 -10.69 -15.53 -0.84
C VAL A 317 -11.32 -14.88 -2.06
N ASP A 318 -11.99 -15.66 -2.92
CA ASP A 318 -12.63 -15.14 -4.12
C ASP A 318 -13.79 -14.20 -3.80
N ALA A 319 -14.57 -14.49 -2.75
CA ALA A 319 -15.65 -13.61 -2.30
C ALA A 319 -15.11 -12.27 -1.79
N ALA A 320 -14.05 -12.30 -0.98
CA ALA A 320 -13.37 -11.10 -0.51
C ALA A 320 -12.77 -10.30 -1.68
N CYS A 321 -12.08 -10.95 -2.63
CA CYS A 321 -11.51 -10.30 -3.81
C CYS A 321 -12.57 -9.62 -4.66
N ARG A 322 -13.68 -10.31 -4.96
CA ARG A 322 -14.80 -9.72 -5.71
C ARG A 322 -15.38 -8.49 -5.01
N SER A 323 -15.59 -8.57 -3.70
CA SER A 323 -16.12 -7.46 -2.90
C SER A 323 -15.18 -6.25 -2.92
N ALA A 324 -13.89 -6.48 -2.66
CA ALA A 324 -12.89 -5.42 -2.61
C ALA A 324 -12.68 -4.74 -3.98
N LEU A 325 -12.65 -5.51 -5.07
CA LEU A 325 -12.52 -4.97 -6.43
C LEU A 325 -13.77 -4.21 -6.88
N ALA A 326 -14.97 -4.69 -6.54
CA ALA A 326 -16.22 -3.97 -6.83
C ALA A 326 -16.21 -2.57 -6.18
N ASN A 327 -15.66 -2.46 -4.97
CA ASN A 327 -15.53 -1.18 -4.26
C ASN A 327 -14.55 -0.19 -4.92
N GLN A 328 -13.71 -0.64 -5.86
CA GLN A 328 -12.77 0.22 -6.62
C GLN A 328 -13.33 0.71 -7.97
N THR A 329 -14.64 0.59 -8.19
CA THR A 329 -15.29 1.02 -9.43
C THR A 329 -16.64 1.68 -9.16
N GLY A 330 -17.20 2.32 -10.19
CA GLY A 330 -18.53 2.92 -10.14
C GLY A 330 -18.58 4.23 -9.35
N ALA A 331 -19.79 4.62 -8.94
CA ALA A 331 -20.08 5.98 -8.48
C ALA A 331 -19.22 6.45 -7.29
N ARG A 332 -18.73 5.55 -6.44
CA ARG A 332 -17.78 5.89 -5.36
C ARG A 332 -16.46 6.40 -5.93
N PHE A 333 -15.88 5.68 -6.89
CA PHE A 333 -14.63 6.05 -7.52
C PHE A 333 -14.77 7.37 -8.29
N ASP A 334 -15.90 7.56 -8.99
CA ASP A 334 -16.22 8.80 -9.68
C ASP A 334 -16.23 10.01 -8.72
N ARG A 335 -16.83 9.86 -7.53
CA ARG A 335 -16.85 10.93 -6.52
C ARG A 335 -15.46 11.27 -5.96
N ILE A 336 -14.57 10.28 -5.83
CA ILE A 336 -13.17 10.53 -5.43
C ILE A 336 -12.45 11.36 -6.50
N LEU A 337 -12.64 11.05 -7.78
CA LEU A 337 -12.07 11.82 -8.88
C LEU A 337 -12.65 13.25 -8.92
N GLU A 338 -13.97 13.39 -8.78
CA GLU A 338 -14.65 14.68 -8.71
C GLU A 338 -14.13 15.53 -7.54
N TYR A 339 -13.93 14.93 -6.37
CA TYR A 339 -13.34 15.62 -5.22
C TYR A 339 -11.94 16.14 -5.53
N ARG A 340 -11.06 15.32 -6.12
CA ARG A 340 -9.70 15.74 -6.49
C ARG A 340 -9.71 16.86 -7.54
N LEU A 341 -10.55 16.74 -8.57
CA LEU A 341 -10.74 17.81 -9.56
C LEU A 341 -11.27 19.09 -8.94
N ALA A 342 -12.20 19.01 -7.99
CA ALA A 342 -12.74 20.19 -7.31
C ALA A 342 -11.65 20.95 -6.53
N GLN A 343 -10.68 20.24 -5.94
CA GLN A 343 -9.52 20.88 -5.27
C GLN A 343 -8.63 21.61 -6.28
N VAL A 344 -8.32 20.98 -7.42
CA VAL A 344 -7.56 21.63 -8.51
C VAL A 344 -8.32 22.85 -9.03
N ARG A 345 -9.64 22.73 -9.26
CA ARG A 345 -10.48 23.84 -9.73
C ARG A 345 -10.43 25.02 -8.76
N ALA A 346 -10.60 24.76 -7.47
CA ALA A 346 -10.61 25.80 -6.44
C ALA A 346 -9.26 26.54 -6.39
N GLU A 347 -8.16 25.79 -6.48
CA GLU A 347 -6.81 26.37 -6.53
C GLU A 347 -6.59 27.22 -7.78
N LEU A 348 -6.89 26.69 -8.96
CA LEU A 348 -6.71 27.43 -10.22
C LEU A 348 -7.59 28.68 -10.27
N ALA A 349 -8.82 28.63 -9.75
CA ALA A 349 -9.69 29.80 -9.66
C ALA A 349 -9.14 30.92 -8.75
N ALA A 350 -8.34 30.57 -7.74
CA ALA A 350 -7.67 31.53 -6.86
C ALA A 350 -6.33 32.03 -7.44
N HIS A 351 -5.80 31.38 -8.49
CA HIS A 351 -4.54 31.74 -9.11
C HIS A 351 -4.68 32.96 -10.05
N SER A 352 -3.67 33.84 -10.09
CA SER A 352 -3.71 35.07 -10.91
C SER A 352 -3.89 34.80 -12.41
N ASP A 353 -3.34 33.67 -12.87
CA ASP A 353 -3.42 33.18 -14.26
C ASP A 353 -4.49 32.08 -14.45
N GLY A 354 -5.46 31.99 -13.55
CA GLY A 354 -6.38 30.84 -13.42
C GLY A 354 -7.09 30.41 -14.71
N GLU A 355 -7.59 31.36 -15.50
CA GLU A 355 -8.27 31.05 -16.78
C GLU A 355 -7.34 30.35 -17.77
N ARG A 356 -6.11 30.85 -17.94
CA ARG A 356 -5.11 30.25 -18.82
C ARG A 356 -4.72 28.85 -18.32
N LEU A 357 -4.44 28.73 -17.03
CA LEU A 357 -4.01 27.46 -16.43
C LEU A 357 -5.11 26.39 -16.48
N THR A 358 -6.38 26.78 -16.32
CA THR A 358 -7.52 25.87 -16.47
C THR A 358 -7.59 25.32 -17.89
N ALA A 359 -7.44 26.20 -18.91
CA ALA A 359 -7.43 25.77 -20.30
C ALA A 359 -6.24 24.84 -20.63
N GLU A 360 -5.05 25.11 -20.09
CA GLU A 360 -3.89 24.22 -20.21
C GLU A 360 -4.12 22.88 -19.49
N PHE A 361 -4.71 22.89 -18.30
CA PHE A 361 -5.01 21.68 -17.53
C PHE A 361 -5.96 20.75 -18.29
N ASP A 362 -7.03 21.31 -18.86
CA ASP A 362 -8.01 20.56 -19.63
C ASP A 362 -7.42 20.05 -20.96
N ALA A 363 -6.51 20.80 -21.57
CA ALA A 363 -5.82 20.36 -22.79
C ALA A 363 -4.85 19.18 -22.55
N LEU A 364 -4.39 18.99 -21.31
CA LEU A 364 -3.53 17.87 -20.88
C LEU A 364 -4.32 16.64 -20.40
N ALA A 365 -5.66 16.71 -20.35
CA ALA A 365 -6.49 15.57 -20.03
C ALA A 365 -6.38 14.48 -21.11
N THR A 366 -6.05 13.26 -20.71
CA THR A 366 -6.01 12.09 -21.60
C THR A 366 -7.35 11.36 -21.64
N GLN A 367 -8.21 11.61 -20.65
CA GLN A 367 -9.56 11.07 -20.55
C GLN A 367 -10.57 12.16 -20.17
N PRO A 368 -11.86 12.04 -20.59
CA PRO A 368 -12.87 13.03 -20.24
C PRO A 368 -13.10 13.24 -18.74
N ALA A 369 -12.79 12.23 -17.91
CA ALA A 369 -12.90 12.27 -16.46
C ALA A 369 -11.74 13.02 -15.77
N GLU A 370 -10.70 13.42 -16.52
CA GLU A 370 -9.55 14.17 -16.01
C GLU A 370 -9.67 15.68 -16.27
N ALA A 371 -10.64 16.10 -17.08
CA ALA A 371 -10.88 17.49 -17.40
C ALA A 371 -11.76 18.15 -16.33
N LEU A 372 -11.46 19.41 -15.99
CA LEU A 372 -12.27 20.24 -15.13
C LEU A 372 -13.59 20.57 -15.83
N ARG A 373 -13.55 21.02 -17.09
CA ARG A 373 -14.69 21.64 -17.81
C ARG A 373 -15.17 22.95 -17.19
#